data_AF-A0A564YTM8-F1
#
_entry.id   AF-A0A564YTM8-F1
#
_cell.length_a   1.000
_cell.length_b   1.000
_cell.length_c   1.000
_cell.angle_alpha   90.00
_cell.angle_beta   90.00
_cell.angle_gamma   90.00
#
_symmetry.space_group_name_H-M   'P 1'
#
loop_
_entity.id
_entity.type
_entity.pdbx_description
1 polymer ?
#
loop_
_entity_poly.entity_id
_entity_poly.type
_entity_poly.pdbx_seq_one_letter_code
_entity_poly.pdbx_strand_id
1 'polypeptide(L)'
;RIASSAGIKCVPGYDGEIDDISGALKIADDIGYPIMIKASAGGGGKGMRIVRNSSELLGALNLSRQEAKSNFGDDRVLFERALQSSRHVEIQVLCDHHGNAFHLHARDCSIQRR
;
A
#
# COMPACT_ATOMS: atom_id res chain seq x y z
N ARG A 1 3.75 9.46 -3.64
CA ARG A 1 4.22 10.71 -4.31
C ARG A 1 5.09 11.63 -3.43
N ILE A 2 4.60 12.17 -2.30
CA ILE A 2 5.34 13.14 -1.46
C ILE A 2 6.70 12.60 -0.97
N ALA A 3 6.72 11.37 -0.46
CA ALA A 3 7.95 10.74 0.01
C ALA A 3 8.99 10.61 -1.12
N SER A 4 8.56 10.17 -2.30
CA SER A 4 9.43 10.05 -3.48
C SER A 4 9.98 11.41 -3.93
N SER A 5 9.17 12.47 -3.94
CA SER A 5 9.66 13.83 -4.27
C SER A 5 10.63 14.38 -3.23
N ALA A 6 10.56 13.90 -1.99
CA ALA A 6 11.52 14.21 -0.93
C ALA A 6 12.78 13.31 -0.97
N GLY A 7 12.95 12.47 -2.00
CA GLY A 7 14.10 11.57 -2.15
C GLY A 7 14.05 10.30 -1.29
N ILE A 8 12.91 10.01 -0.66
CA ILE A 8 12.73 8.80 0.15
C ILE A 8 12.46 7.61 -0.79
N LYS A 9 13.18 6.51 -0.58
CA LYS A 9 12.95 5.25 -1.30
C LYS A 9 11.61 4.67 -0.90
N CYS A 10 10.69 4.57 -1.85
CA CYS A 10 9.38 3.94 -1.66
C CYS A 10 9.38 2.52 -2.24
N VAL A 11 8.44 1.70 -1.77
CA VAL A 11 8.19 0.39 -2.36
C VAL A 11 7.76 0.59 -3.82
N PRO A 12 8.30 -0.20 -4.78
CA PRO A 12 7.83 -0.16 -6.16
C PRO A 12 6.33 -0.45 -6.23
N GLY A 13 5.60 0.36 -6.97
CA GLY A 13 4.16 0.25 -7.04
C GLY A 13 3.53 1.26 -8.00
N TYR A 14 2.20 1.23 -8.05
CA TYR A 14 1.36 2.09 -8.85
C TYR A 14 0.24 2.65 -7.97
N ASP A 15 0.23 3.97 -7.82
CA ASP A 15 -0.74 4.74 -7.01
C ASP A 15 -1.72 5.57 -7.86
N GLY A 16 -1.80 5.26 -9.17
CA GLY A 16 -2.74 5.87 -10.11
C GLY A 16 -4.10 5.16 -10.15
N GLU A 17 -4.97 5.64 -11.04
CA GLU A 17 -6.26 4.97 -11.29
C GLU A 17 -6.04 3.65 -12.03
N ILE A 18 -6.76 2.63 -11.55
CA ILE A 18 -6.82 1.31 -12.15
C ILE A 18 -8.27 1.16 -12.61
N ASP A 19 -8.55 1.34 -13.89
CA ASP A 19 -9.93 1.43 -14.36
C ASP A 19 -10.52 0.04 -14.63
N ASP A 20 -9.76 -0.81 -15.33
CA ASP A 20 -10.19 -2.13 -15.76
C ASP A 20 -9.18 -3.24 -15.42
N ILE A 21 -9.62 -4.49 -15.65
CA ILE A 21 -8.80 -5.68 -15.38
C ILE A 21 -7.57 -5.80 -16.30
N SER A 22 -7.65 -5.31 -17.54
CA SER A 22 -6.55 -5.38 -18.49
C SER A 22 -5.40 -4.48 -18.06
N GLY A 23 -5.72 -3.23 -17.68
CA GLY A 23 -4.78 -2.30 -17.08
C GLY A 23 -4.20 -2.84 -15.77
N ALA A 24 -5.05 -3.42 -14.90
CA ALA A 24 -4.61 -4.03 -13.67
C ALA A 24 -3.59 -5.16 -13.90
N LEU A 25 -3.82 -6.04 -14.88
CA LEU A 25 -2.89 -7.12 -15.24
C LEU A 25 -1.54 -6.57 -15.71
N LYS A 26 -1.56 -5.60 -16.64
CA LYS A 26 -0.33 -4.99 -17.15
C LYS A 26 0.48 -4.34 -16.02
N ILE A 27 -0.17 -3.56 -15.15
CA ILE A 27 0.48 -2.92 -14.01
C ILE A 27 1.05 -3.97 -13.05
N ALA A 28 0.32 -5.05 -12.79
CA ALA A 28 0.78 -6.13 -11.92
C ALA A 28 2.01 -6.86 -12.50
N ASP A 29 2.01 -7.11 -13.81
CA ASP A 29 3.14 -7.71 -14.53
C ASP A 29 4.37 -6.79 -14.53
N ASP A 30 4.17 -5.49 -14.77
CA ASP A 30 5.24 -4.47 -14.73
C ASP A 30 5.86 -4.34 -13.33
N ILE A 31 5.04 -4.39 -12.27
CA ILE A 31 5.53 -4.40 -10.88
C ILE A 31 6.21 -5.73 -10.57
N GLY A 32 5.70 -6.85 -11.07
CA GLY A 32 6.14 -8.21 -10.82
C GLY A 32 5.53 -8.84 -9.55
N TYR A 33 5.06 -10.08 -9.66
CA TYR A 33 4.46 -10.82 -8.55
C TYR A 33 5.51 -11.29 -7.50
N PRO A 34 5.09 -11.49 -6.23
CA PRO A 34 3.77 -11.18 -5.69
C PRO A 34 3.56 -9.67 -5.52
N ILE A 35 2.32 -9.22 -5.71
CA ILE A 35 1.89 -7.84 -5.44
C ILE A 35 0.96 -7.79 -4.23
N MET A 36 0.85 -6.62 -3.63
CA MET A 36 -0.11 -6.27 -2.59
C MET A 36 -1.08 -5.24 -3.16
N ILE A 37 -2.37 -5.57 -3.15
CA ILE A 37 -3.45 -4.60 -3.34
C ILE A 37 -3.68 -3.91 -2.01
N LYS A 38 -3.80 -2.58 -2.00
CA LYS A 38 -4.15 -1.80 -0.80
C LYS A 38 -5.24 -0.78 -1.14
N ALA A 39 -6.22 -0.61 -0.25
CA ALA A 39 -7.17 0.49 -0.34
C ALA A 39 -6.47 1.84 -0.21
N SER A 40 -6.72 2.77 -1.14
CA SER A 40 -6.03 4.07 -1.20
C SER A 40 -6.35 4.97 0.00
N ALA A 41 -7.60 4.93 0.47
CA ALA A 41 -8.04 5.63 1.69
C ALA A 41 -7.97 4.75 2.95
N GLY A 42 -7.37 3.56 2.86
CA GLY A 42 -7.45 2.53 3.88
C GLY A 42 -6.51 2.71 5.07
N GLY A 43 -6.83 1.99 6.15
CA GLY A 43 -6.02 1.90 7.37
C GLY A 43 -6.41 0.69 8.22
N GLY A 44 -5.56 0.32 9.18
CA GLY A 44 -5.85 -0.74 10.15
C GLY A 44 -5.91 -2.16 9.57
N GLY A 45 -5.26 -2.41 8.43
CA GLY A 45 -5.15 -3.76 7.86
C GLY A 45 -6.27 -4.17 6.91
N LYS A 46 -7.30 -3.33 6.73
CA LYS A 46 -8.48 -3.64 5.90
C LYS A 46 -8.29 -3.26 4.43
N GLY A 47 -8.91 -4.01 3.51
CA GLY A 47 -8.77 -3.75 2.08
C GLY A 47 -7.36 -4.01 1.54
N MET A 48 -6.58 -4.87 2.23
CA MET A 48 -5.25 -5.29 1.77
C MET A 48 -5.24 -6.77 1.43
N ARG A 49 -4.65 -7.12 0.28
CA ARG A 49 -4.62 -8.50 -0.19
C ARG A 49 -3.36 -8.80 -1.01
N ILE A 50 -2.69 -9.91 -0.69
CA ILE A 50 -1.57 -10.41 -1.48
C ILE A 50 -2.10 -11.18 -2.68
N VAL A 51 -1.57 -10.90 -3.85
CA VAL A 51 -1.83 -11.59 -5.11
C VAL A 51 -0.53 -12.23 -5.59
N ARG A 52 -0.52 -13.54 -5.79
CA ARG A 52 0.70 -14.29 -6.14
C ARG A 52 0.89 -14.52 -7.63
N ASN A 53 -0.17 -14.39 -8.41
CA ASN A 53 -0.17 -14.62 -9.86
C ASN A 53 -1.36 -13.90 -10.50
N SER A 54 -1.37 -13.84 -11.84
CA SER A 54 -2.41 -13.16 -12.60
C SER A 54 -3.81 -13.75 -12.43
N SER A 55 -3.93 -15.08 -12.25
CA SER A 55 -5.23 -15.73 -12.06
C SER A 55 -5.95 -15.32 -10.77
N GLU A 56 -5.22 -14.91 -9.73
CA GLU A 56 -5.78 -14.42 -8.47
C GLU A 56 -6.26 -12.96 -8.54
N LEU A 57 -5.78 -12.20 -9.54
CA LEU A 57 -5.87 -10.73 -9.54
C LEU A 57 -7.32 -10.23 -9.57
N LEU A 58 -8.15 -10.74 -10.48
CA LEU A 58 -9.52 -10.25 -10.67
C LEU A 58 -10.35 -10.41 -9.39
N GLY A 59 -10.27 -11.59 -8.78
CA GLY A 59 -10.99 -11.87 -7.52
C GLY A 59 -10.49 -10.98 -6.39
N ALA A 60 -9.17 -10.85 -6.24
CA ALA A 60 -8.57 -10.03 -5.20
C ALA A 60 -8.89 -8.54 -5.37
N LEU A 61 -8.89 -8.03 -6.61
CA LEU A 61 -9.22 -6.65 -6.95
C LEU A 61 -10.67 -6.33 -6.56
N ASN A 62 -11.62 -7.15 -7.00
CA ASN A 62 -13.05 -6.93 -6.72
C ASN A 62 -13.33 -6.93 -5.22
N LEU A 63 -12.79 -7.89 -4.47
CA LEU A 63 -12.94 -7.96 -3.02
C LEU A 63 -12.34 -6.75 -2.32
N SER A 64 -11.14 -6.33 -2.74
CA SER A 64 -10.44 -5.19 -2.12
C SER A 64 -11.18 -3.88 -2.38
N ARG A 65 -11.75 -3.67 -3.58
CA ARG A 65 -12.60 -2.51 -3.91
C ARG A 65 -13.88 -2.48 -3.08
N GLN A 66 -14.55 -3.63 -2.94
CA GLN A 66 -15.77 -3.73 -2.13
C GLN A 66 -15.49 -3.44 -0.65
N GLU A 67 -14.44 -4.03 -0.09
CA GLU A 67 -14.01 -3.74 1.28
C GLU A 67 -13.63 -2.26 1.46
N ALA A 68 -12.90 -1.69 0.50
CA ALA A 68 -12.50 -0.29 0.53
C ALA A 68 -13.72 0.64 0.54
N LYS A 69 -14.67 0.42 -0.37
CA LYS A 69 -15.93 1.16 -0.44
C LYS A 69 -16.73 1.06 0.86
N SER A 70 -16.87 -0.16 1.39
CA SER A 70 -17.68 -0.41 2.58
C SER A 70 -17.07 0.17 3.85
N ASN A 71 -15.75 0.25 3.98
CA ASN A 71 -15.08 0.72 5.20
C ASN A 71 -14.67 2.20 5.13
N PHE A 72 -14.38 2.71 3.93
CA PHE A 72 -13.76 4.03 3.75
C PHE A 72 -14.55 4.94 2.79
N GLY A 73 -15.62 4.45 2.15
CA GLY A 73 -16.41 5.22 1.18
C GLY A 73 -15.72 5.47 -0.16
N ASP A 74 -14.53 4.89 -0.36
CA ASP A 74 -13.67 5.06 -1.53
C ASP A 74 -13.23 3.68 -2.00
N ASP A 75 -13.52 3.34 -3.25
CA ASP A 75 -13.20 2.04 -3.84
C ASP A 75 -11.87 2.01 -4.59
N ARG A 76 -11.12 3.11 -4.60
CA ARG A 76 -9.81 3.17 -5.23
C ARG A 76 -8.81 2.31 -4.47
N VAL A 77 -7.96 1.64 -5.23
CA VAL A 77 -6.89 0.79 -4.73
C VAL A 77 -5.59 1.12 -5.44
N LEU A 78 -4.47 0.82 -4.78
CA LEU A 78 -3.13 0.91 -5.32
C LEU A 78 -2.44 -0.45 -5.27
N PHE A 79 -1.47 -0.66 -6.15
CA PHE A 79 -0.66 -1.88 -6.20
C PHE A 79 0.75 -1.58 -5.75
N GLU A 80 1.32 -2.43 -4.90
CA GLU A 80 2.73 -2.38 -4.52
C GLU A 80 3.36 -3.76 -4.64
N ARG A 81 4.67 -3.82 -4.78
CA ARG A 81 5.39 -5.08 -4.62
C ARG A 81 5.17 -5.60 -3.20
N ALA A 82 4.74 -6.86 -3.07
CA ALA A 82 4.61 -7.48 -1.76
C ALA A 82 6.01 -7.82 -1.23
N LEU A 83 6.40 -7.21 -0.11
CA LEU A 83 7.64 -7.55 0.59
C LEU A 83 7.42 -8.82 1.43
N GLN A 84 8.24 -9.83 1.20
CA GLN A 84 8.22 -11.07 1.97
C GLN A 84 9.23 -10.98 3.12
N SER A 85 8.86 -11.51 4.29
CA SER A 85 9.72 -11.57 5.49
C SER A 85 10.27 -10.20 5.91
N SER A 86 9.52 -9.12 5.67
CA SER A 86 9.91 -7.76 6.04
C SER A 86 9.66 -7.47 7.51
N ARG A 87 10.49 -6.60 8.10
CA ARG A 87 10.19 -5.95 9.38
C ARG A 87 9.35 -4.69 9.14
N HIS A 88 8.41 -4.43 10.04
CA HIS A 88 7.68 -3.17 10.08
C HIS A 88 8.39 -2.24 11.07
N VAL A 89 9.05 -1.20 10.55
CA VAL A 89 9.74 -0.20 11.36
C VAL A 89 9.14 1.16 11.07
N GLU A 90 8.79 1.90 12.12
CA GLU A 90 8.20 3.23 12.03
C GLU A 90 9.01 4.23 12.85
N ILE A 91 9.06 5.49 12.39
CA ILE A 91 9.81 6.58 13.02
C ILE A 91 8.84 7.60 13.57
N GLN A 92 8.97 7.91 14.87
CA GLN A 92 8.18 8.98 15.48
C GLN A 92 8.75 10.33 15.08
N VAL A 93 7.89 11.26 14.66
CA VAL A 93 8.26 12.65 14.35
C VAL A 93 7.45 13.60 15.24
N LEU A 94 8.07 14.69 15.69
CA LEU A 94 7.46 15.82 16.39
C LEU A 94 7.87 17.10 15.67
N CYS A 95 6.91 17.93 15.30
CA CYS A 95 7.15 19.23 14.66
C CYS A 95 6.39 20.32 15.42
N ASP A 96 6.92 21.54 15.43
CA ASP A 96 6.21 22.72 15.94
C ASP A 96 5.94 23.76 14.85
N HIS A 97 5.17 24.79 15.20
CA HIS A 97 4.84 25.90 14.29
C HIS A 97 6.00 26.89 14.06
N HIS A 98 7.12 26.72 14.78
CA HIS A 98 8.31 27.57 14.64
C HIS A 98 9.33 26.98 13.66
N GLY A 99 9.02 25.85 13.02
CA GLY A 99 9.87 25.19 12.04
C GLY A 99 10.85 24.18 12.65
N ASN A 100 10.73 23.86 13.93
CA ASN A 100 11.52 22.79 14.53
C ASN A 100 10.91 21.43 14.20
N ALA A 101 11.76 20.45 13.91
CA ALA A 101 11.37 19.06 13.66
C ALA A 101 12.38 18.10 14.29
N PHE A 102 11.88 17.13 15.05
CA PHE A 102 12.68 16.11 15.70
C PHE A 102 12.12 14.72 15.42
N HIS A 103 12.98 13.72 15.33
CA HIS A 103 12.57 12.32 15.35
C HIS A 103 12.84 11.71 16.73
N LEU A 104 11.90 10.91 17.24
CA LEU A 104 12.02 10.21 18.52
C LEU A 104 12.31 8.73 18.28
N HIS A 105 13.43 8.49 17.59
CA HIS A 105 13.91 7.15 17.22
C HIS A 105 12.88 6.31 16.43
N ALA A 106 13.15 5.01 16.34
CA ALA A 106 12.33 4.05 15.61
C ALA A 106 11.67 3.04 16.57
N ARG A 107 10.53 2.52 16.16
CA ARG A 107 9.84 1.39 16.80
C ARG A 107 9.79 0.21 15.83
N ASP A 108 10.02 -0.98 16.37
CA ASP A 108 9.75 -2.22 15.65
C ASP A 108 8.35 -2.72 15.98
N CYS A 109 7.48 -2.70 14.96
CA CYS A 109 6.08 -3.13 15.02
C CYS A 109 5.86 -4.41 14.20
N SER A 110 6.89 -5.23 13.99
CA SER A 110 6.84 -6.43 13.12
C SER A 110 5.96 -7.56 13.65
N ILE A 111 5.68 -7.58 14.95
CA ILE A 111 4.79 -8.59 15.54
C ILE A 111 3.35 -8.18 15.22
N GLN A 112 2.77 -8.83 14.21
CA GLN A 112 1.44 -8.50 13.69
C GLN A 112 0.59 -9.77 13.57
N ARG A 113 -0.70 -9.64 13.92
CA ARG A 113 -1.74 -10.63 13.64
C ARG A 113 -2.88 -9.91 12.93
N ARG A 114 -3.46 -10.56 11.91
CA ARG A 114 -4.62 -10.03 11.18
C ARG A 114 -5.77 -9.73 12.13
#